data_AF-A0A8C7DD74-F1
#
_entry.id   AF-A0A8C7DD74-F1
#
_cell.length_a   1.000
_cell.length_b   1.000
_cell.length_c   1.000
_cell.angle_alpha   90.00
_cell.angle_beta   90.00
_cell.angle_gamma   90.00
#
_symmetry.space_group_name_H-M   'P 1'
#
loop_
_entity.id
_entity.type
_entity.pdbx_description
1 polymer ?
#
loop_
_entity_poly.entity_id
_entity_poly.type
_entity_poly.pdbx_seq_one_letter_code
_entity_poly.pdbx_strand_id
1 'polypeptide(L)'
;SQLKFLVKMPSAMNGNRTVQSASPDVGSAPGQITLGGGQSSGAQTEAMKQVLGVVDKKVRNMEKKKGKLDDYQSKKNKGERLNQDQLDALTKYQEVTNNLEFARELQKSFLSLGQDIQKAVKKAARREQLQREESEQKRLKTLTALDELYKLVGPEPDQNTRFTDQYEEASQHLMDLLEGKDKAVAGTTYKALKDSLNRVLLSGYFDQAQSHQNGVCEETEEQAVALVEETEEQAVAVVEETEEQAVDPGQNL
;
A
#
# COMPACT_ATOMS: atom_id res chain seq x y z
N SER A 1 -12.47 -23.52 84.38
CA SER A 1 -12.24 -24.02 83.00
C SER A 1 -12.69 -22.99 81.99
N GLN A 2 -11.80 -22.52 81.12
CA GLN A 2 -11.93 -22.59 79.64
C GLN A 2 -10.75 -21.83 78.98
N LEU A 3 -10.20 -22.47 77.95
CA LEU A 3 -9.01 -22.16 77.14
C LEU A 3 -9.17 -20.88 76.29
N LYS A 4 -8.14 -20.01 76.24
CA LYS A 4 -7.16 -19.82 75.13
C LYS A 4 -7.74 -19.77 73.71
N PHE A 5 -7.64 -18.61 73.05
CA PHE A 5 -7.24 -18.53 71.64
C PHE A 5 -6.38 -17.28 71.37
N LEU A 6 -5.19 -17.56 70.84
CA LEU A 6 -4.12 -16.67 70.43
C LEU A 6 -4.25 -16.51 68.90
N VAL A 7 -4.43 -15.30 68.39
CA VAL A 7 -4.26 -15.02 66.95
C VAL A 7 -3.19 -13.96 66.78
N LYS A 8 -2.14 -14.39 66.09
CA LYS A 8 -0.90 -13.71 65.76
C LYS A 8 -1.06 -12.97 64.44
N MET A 9 -0.60 -11.71 64.40
CA MET A 9 -0.49 -10.91 63.17
C MET A 9 0.76 -11.30 62.34
N PRO A 10 0.69 -11.13 61.02
CA PRO A 10 1.83 -10.66 60.20
C PRO A 10 1.37 -9.53 59.24
N SER A 11 1.91 -8.32 59.34
CA SER A 11 3.13 -7.81 58.67
C SER A 11 3.03 -7.78 57.13
N ALA A 12 2.91 -6.57 56.59
CA ALA A 12 2.89 -6.26 55.16
C ALA A 12 4.29 -6.38 54.53
N MET A 13 4.36 -6.97 53.34
CA MET A 13 5.52 -6.90 52.44
C MET A 13 5.07 -6.40 51.07
N ASN A 14 5.79 -5.38 50.60
CA ASN A 14 5.76 -4.83 49.24
C ASN A 14 5.98 -5.92 48.18
N GLY A 15 5.19 -5.86 47.11
CA GLY A 15 5.41 -6.62 45.87
C GLY A 15 4.94 -5.81 44.67
N ASN A 16 5.89 -5.21 43.96
CA ASN A 16 5.74 -4.49 42.71
C ASN A 16 5.03 -5.34 41.63
N ARG A 17 3.93 -4.85 41.04
CA ARG A 17 3.36 -5.44 39.81
C ARG A 17 2.85 -4.35 38.87
N THR A 18 3.70 -4.04 37.89
CA THR A 18 3.41 -3.28 36.68
C THR A 18 2.18 -3.87 35.98
N VAL A 19 1.10 -3.09 35.87
CA VAL A 19 -0.02 -3.39 34.97
C VAL A 19 0.34 -2.88 33.58
N GLN A 20 0.63 -3.82 32.68
CA GLN A 20 0.85 -3.54 31.25
C GLN A 20 -0.50 -3.18 30.61
N SER A 21 -0.52 -2.03 29.94
CA SER A 21 -1.57 -1.63 29.01
C SER A 21 -1.55 -2.54 27.79
N ALA A 22 -2.69 -3.13 27.48
CA ALA A 22 -2.91 -3.91 26.27
C ALA A 22 -3.03 -2.97 25.07
N SER A 23 -2.01 -2.95 24.21
CA SER A 23 -2.12 -2.50 22.81
C SER A 23 -2.49 -3.69 21.93
N PRO A 24 -3.31 -3.54 20.89
CA PRO A 24 -3.54 -4.58 19.92
C PRO A 24 -2.31 -4.69 19.00
N ASP A 25 -1.46 -5.67 19.30
CA ASP A 25 -0.38 -6.14 18.43
C ASP A 25 -1.01 -6.89 17.25
N VAL A 26 -1.19 -6.22 16.11
CA VAL A 26 -1.39 -6.91 14.83
C VAL A 26 -0.04 -7.43 14.35
N GLY A 27 0.36 -8.57 14.93
CA GLY A 27 1.58 -9.26 14.59
C GLY A 27 1.62 -9.65 13.11
N SER A 28 2.55 -9.07 12.36
CA SER A 28 3.12 -9.69 11.16
C SER A 28 4.53 -10.16 11.50
N ALA A 29 4.63 -11.45 11.84
CA ALA A 29 5.88 -12.12 12.14
C ALA A 29 6.82 -12.13 10.90
N PRO A 30 8.10 -11.76 11.05
CA PRO A 30 9.10 -11.92 10.00
C PRO A 30 9.84 -13.27 10.17
N GLY A 31 9.99 -13.99 9.06
CA GLY A 31 11.05 -14.98 8.90
C GLY A 31 10.63 -16.45 9.04
N GLN A 32 10.24 -17.05 7.92
CA GLN A 32 10.49 -18.48 7.70
C GLN A 32 11.42 -18.61 6.49
N ILE A 33 12.64 -19.04 6.76
CA ILE A 33 13.61 -19.49 5.77
C ILE A 33 13.16 -20.90 5.36
N THR A 34 12.44 -21.02 4.26
CA THR A 34 12.19 -22.33 3.62
C THR A 34 13.27 -22.57 2.56
N LEU A 35 14.30 -23.31 2.96
CA LEU A 35 15.16 -24.06 2.04
C LEU A 35 14.40 -25.34 1.64
N GLY A 36 13.90 -25.38 0.41
CA GLY A 36 13.26 -26.56 -0.16
C GLY A 36 12.72 -26.24 -1.56
N GLY A 37 13.33 -26.81 -2.59
CA GLY A 37 12.90 -26.66 -3.97
C GLY A 37 11.47 -27.18 -4.17
N GLY A 38 10.63 -26.37 -4.82
CA GLY A 38 9.26 -26.74 -5.15
C GLY A 38 8.32 -25.53 -5.22
N GLN A 39 8.21 -24.95 -6.41
CA GLN A 39 7.06 -24.15 -6.88
C GLN A 39 6.50 -23.08 -5.91
N SER A 40 7.15 -21.92 -5.89
CA SER A 40 6.59 -20.69 -5.34
C SER A 40 5.43 -20.19 -6.21
N SER A 41 4.24 -20.74 -6.00
CA SER A 41 2.97 -20.24 -6.56
C SER A 41 2.31 -19.19 -5.65
N GLY A 42 3.12 -18.42 -4.91
CA GLY A 42 2.65 -17.41 -3.98
C GLY A 42 2.25 -16.12 -4.71
N ALA A 43 0.93 -15.88 -4.78
CA ALA A 43 0.28 -14.67 -5.29
C ALA A 43 0.44 -14.38 -6.79
N GLN A 44 0.10 -15.34 -7.66
CA GLN A 44 -0.32 -14.96 -9.01
C GLN A 44 -1.74 -14.40 -8.91
N THR A 45 -2.00 -13.25 -9.54
CA THR A 45 -3.35 -12.70 -9.60
C THR A 45 -4.28 -13.74 -10.23
N GLU A 46 -5.53 -13.81 -9.78
CA GLU A 46 -6.51 -14.77 -10.33
C GLU A 46 -6.66 -14.62 -11.85
N ALA A 47 -6.56 -13.39 -12.35
CA ALA A 47 -6.49 -13.09 -13.78
C ALA A 47 -5.30 -13.78 -14.49
N MET A 48 -4.10 -13.73 -13.90
CA MET A 48 -2.92 -14.36 -14.51
C MET A 48 -3.03 -15.89 -14.51
N LYS A 49 -3.60 -16.48 -13.46
CA LYS A 49 -3.88 -17.92 -13.41
C LYS A 49 -4.86 -18.33 -14.50
N GLN A 50 -5.91 -17.54 -14.72
CA GLN A 50 -6.90 -17.81 -15.77
C GLN A 50 -6.27 -17.77 -17.17
N VAL A 51 -5.48 -16.73 -17.47
CA VAL A 51 -4.78 -16.60 -18.76
C VAL A 51 -3.84 -17.77 -18.97
N LEU A 52 -3.00 -18.09 -17.98
CA LEU A 52 -2.08 -19.21 -18.07
C LEU A 52 -2.83 -20.54 -18.28
N GLY A 53 -3.96 -20.74 -17.60
CA GLY A 53 -4.81 -21.91 -17.77
C GLY A 53 -5.40 -22.06 -19.19
N VAL A 54 -5.73 -20.96 -19.87
CA VAL A 54 -6.17 -20.98 -21.28
C VAL A 54 -4.99 -21.32 -22.21
N VAL A 55 -3.84 -20.71 -21.98
CA VAL A 55 -2.62 -20.96 -22.76
C VAL A 55 -2.17 -22.42 -22.60
N ASP A 56 -2.16 -22.98 -21.39
CA ASP A 56 -1.83 -24.38 -21.10
C ASP A 56 -2.76 -25.36 -21.82
N LYS A 57 -4.05 -25.02 -21.92
CA LYS A 57 -5.02 -25.81 -22.70
C LYS A 57 -4.70 -25.72 -24.19
N LYS A 58 -4.35 -24.54 -24.70
CA LYS A 58 -3.96 -24.35 -26.11
C LYS A 58 -2.69 -25.13 -26.44
N VAL A 59 -1.64 -25.04 -25.62
CA VAL A 59 -0.39 -25.81 -25.79
C VAL A 59 -0.69 -27.30 -25.85
N ARG A 60 -1.42 -27.85 -24.87
CA ARG A 60 -1.80 -29.28 -24.85
C ARG A 60 -2.63 -29.70 -26.06
N ASN A 61 -3.57 -28.87 -26.51
CA ASN A 61 -4.38 -29.15 -27.69
C ASN A 61 -3.50 -29.20 -28.95
N MET A 62 -2.61 -28.22 -29.10
CA MET A 62 -1.69 -28.11 -30.22
C MET A 62 -0.66 -29.25 -30.24
N GLU A 63 -0.15 -29.68 -29.09
CA GLU A 63 0.74 -30.85 -28.96
C GLU A 63 0.05 -32.12 -29.44
N LYS A 64 -1.20 -32.35 -29.02
CA LYS A 64 -2.00 -33.49 -29.50
C LYS A 64 -2.23 -33.45 -31.00
N LYS A 65 -2.54 -32.27 -31.56
CA LYS A 65 -2.75 -32.10 -33.01
C LYS A 65 -1.45 -32.34 -33.77
N LYS A 66 -0.34 -31.77 -33.31
CA LYS A 66 0.99 -31.98 -33.90
C LYS A 66 1.38 -33.46 -33.88
N GLY A 67 1.20 -34.17 -32.76
CA GLY A 67 1.49 -35.60 -32.67
C GLY A 67 0.71 -36.44 -33.70
N LYS A 68 -0.58 -36.17 -33.90
CA LYS A 68 -1.36 -36.85 -34.96
C LYS A 68 -0.84 -36.55 -36.36
N LEU A 69 -0.38 -35.33 -36.62
CA LEU A 69 0.19 -34.97 -37.90
C LEU A 69 1.58 -35.57 -38.10
N ASP A 70 2.39 -35.68 -37.04
CA ASP A 70 3.68 -36.39 -37.03
C ASP A 70 3.49 -37.88 -37.41
N ASP A 71 2.42 -38.51 -36.92
CA ASP A 71 2.04 -39.89 -37.29
C ASP A 71 1.67 -39.99 -38.78
N TYR A 72 0.84 -39.07 -39.30
CA TYR A 72 0.49 -39.04 -40.72
C TYR A 72 1.69 -38.79 -41.62
N GLN A 73 2.58 -37.89 -41.21
CA GLN A 73 3.81 -37.59 -41.95
C GLN A 73 4.73 -38.81 -41.99
N SER A 74 4.82 -39.54 -40.87
CA SER A 74 5.58 -40.79 -40.78
C SER A 74 5.00 -41.87 -41.71
N LYS A 75 3.67 -42.02 -41.78
CA LYS A 75 3.01 -42.97 -42.69
C LYS A 75 3.22 -42.61 -44.16
N LYS A 76 3.11 -41.32 -44.50
CA LYS A 76 3.41 -40.82 -45.85
C LYS A 76 4.85 -41.13 -46.25
N ASN A 77 5.81 -40.95 -45.34
CA ASN A 77 7.22 -41.24 -45.59
C ASN A 77 7.51 -42.75 -45.74
N LYS A 78 6.70 -43.62 -45.11
CA LYS A 78 6.75 -45.08 -45.28
C LYS A 78 6.07 -45.58 -46.57
N GLY A 79 5.45 -44.68 -47.34
CA GLY A 79 4.73 -45.03 -48.57
C GLY A 79 3.33 -45.62 -48.35
N GLU A 80 2.77 -45.50 -47.14
CA GLU A 80 1.37 -45.88 -46.89
C GLU A 80 0.42 -44.91 -47.61
N ARG A 81 -0.68 -45.40 -48.18
CA ARG A 81 -1.71 -44.52 -48.75
C ARG A 81 -2.48 -43.83 -47.64
N LEU A 82 -2.42 -42.50 -47.63
CA LEU A 82 -3.23 -41.64 -46.77
C LEU A 82 -4.54 -41.28 -47.48
N ASN A 83 -5.61 -41.09 -46.71
CA ASN A 83 -6.87 -40.55 -47.23
C ASN A 83 -6.73 -39.04 -47.53
N GLN A 84 -7.66 -38.48 -48.31
CA GLN A 84 -7.66 -37.07 -48.70
C GLN A 84 -7.62 -36.14 -47.47
N ASP A 85 -8.47 -36.38 -46.46
CA ASP A 85 -8.49 -35.59 -45.22
C ASP A 85 -7.14 -35.59 -44.48
N GLN A 86 -6.40 -36.70 -44.55
CA GLN A 86 -5.09 -36.82 -43.91
C GLN A 86 -4.02 -36.05 -44.70
N LEU A 87 -4.08 -36.07 -46.03
CA LEU A 87 -3.21 -35.27 -46.88
C LEU A 87 -3.49 -33.77 -46.71
N ASP A 88 -4.76 -33.39 -46.65
CA ASP A 88 -5.17 -32.00 -46.42
C ASP A 88 -4.76 -31.51 -45.03
N ALA A 89 -4.89 -32.35 -44.00
CA ALA A 89 -4.40 -32.04 -42.66
C ALA A 89 -2.87 -31.84 -42.62
N LEU A 90 -2.12 -32.61 -43.42
CA LEU A 90 -0.67 -32.45 -43.55
C LEU A 90 -0.27 -31.12 -44.22
N THR A 91 -1.10 -30.54 -45.08
CA THR A 91 -0.82 -29.20 -45.65
C THR A 91 -0.75 -28.11 -44.57
N LYS A 92 -1.50 -28.29 -43.47
CA LYS A 92 -1.56 -27.37 -42.31
C LYS A 92 -0.52 -27.68 -41.23
N TYR A 93 0.40 -28.62 -41.47
CA TYR A 93 1.39 -29.05 -40.48
C TYR A 93 2.25 -27.90 -39.95
N GLN A 94 2.74 -27.05 -40.86
CA GLN A 94 3.61 -25.92 -40.51
C GLN A 94 2.87 -24.89 -39.65
N GLU A 95 1.62 -24.56 -39.98
CA GLU A 95 0.78 -23.68 -39.16
C GLU A 95 0.57 -24.22 -37.74
N VAL A 96 0.34 -25.53 -37.61
CA VAL A 96 0.18 -26.18 -36.30
C VAL A 96 1.47 -26.13 -35.48
N THR A 97 2.62 -26.27 -36.14
CA THR A 97 3.93 -26.18 -35.49
C THR A 97 4.22 -24.75 -35.02
N ASN A 98 4.05 -23.75 -35.90
CA ASN A 98 4.28 -22.34 -35.56
C ASN A 98 3.36 -21.87 -34.42
N ASN A 99 2.07 -22.24 -34.48
CA ASN A 99 1.11 -21.89 -33.43
C ASN A 99 1.43 -22.57 -32.09
N LEU A 100 1.99 -23.78 -32.10
CA LEU A 100 2.44 -24.45 -30.88
C LEU A 100 3.64 -23.72 -30.27
N GLU A 101 4.62 -23.35 -31.09
CA GLU A 101 5.80 -22.59 -30.66
C GLU A 101 5.40 -21.23 -30.09
N PHE A 102 4.51 -20.51 -30.77
CA PHE A 102 3.94 -19.25 -30.28
C PHE A 102 3.25 -19.43 -28.93
N ALA A 103 2.40 -20.46 -28.78
CA ALA A 103 1.71 -20.71 -27.53
C ALA A 103 2.67 -21.02 -26.36
N ARG A 104 3.78 -21.74 -26.63
CA ARG A 104 4.82 -22.02 -25.64
C ARG A 104 5.60 -20.77 -25.24
N GLU A 105 5.97 -19.93 -26.21
CA GLU A 105 6.67 -18.67 -25.92
C GLU A 105 5.77 -17.68 -25.15
N LEU A 106 4.48 -17.65 -25.50
CA LEU A 106 3.48 -16.89 -24.76
C LEU A 106 3.35 -17.38 -23.31
N GLN A 107 3.26 -18.70 -23.10
CA GLN A 107 3.22 -19.31 -21.76
C GLN A 107 4.43 -18.91 -20.92
N LYS A 108 5.63 -18.97 -21.50
CA LYS A 108 6.88 -18.57 -20.85
C LYS A 108 6.91 -17.09 -20.51
N SER A 109 6.43 -16.24 -21.41
CA SER A 109 6.35 -14.79 -21.20
C SER A 109 5.45 -14.43 -20.02
N PHE A 110 4.26 -15.05 -19.93
CA PHE A 110 3.35 -14.85 -18.79
C PHE A 110 3.93 -15.34 -17.47
N LEU A 111 4.65 -16.47 -17.46
CA LEU A 111 5.32 -16.96 -16.27
C LEU A 111 6.40 -15.99 -15.78
N SER A 112 7.20 -15.44 -16.69
CA SER A 112 8.22 -14.42 -16.35
C SER A 112 7.56 -13.15 -15.81
N LEU A 113 6.55 -12.64 -16.52
CA LEU A 113 5.82 -11.44 -16.11
C LEU A 113 5.19 -11.60 -14.72
N GLY A 114 4.61 -12.76 -14.44
CA GLY A 114 4.06 -13.05 -13.11
C GLY A 114 5.09 -12.96 -12.00
N GLN A 115 6.31 -13.46 -12.22
CA GLN A 115 7.40 -13.34 -11.26
C GLN A 115 7.83 -11.89 -11.07
N ASP A 116 7.89 -11.12 -12.15
CA ASP A 116 8.32 -9.72 -12.11
C ASP A 116 7.28 -8.83 -11.39
N ILE A 117 5.99 -9.07 -11.62
CA ILE A 117 4.90 -8.42 -10.88
C ILE A 117 5.02 -8.72 -9.38
N GLN A 118 5.22 -9.99 -9.00
CA GLN A 118 5.37 -10.36 -7.59
C GLN A 118 6.56 -9.67 -6.92
N LYS A 119 7.71 -9.61 -7.61
CA LYS A 119 8.89 -8.89 -7.13
C LYS A 119 8.62 -7.38 -7.01
N ALA A 120 7.95 -6.79 -8.00
CA ALA A 120 7.61 -5.38 -8.01
C ALA A 120 6.66 -5.02 -6.87
N VAL A 121 5.60 -5.81 -6.65
CA VAL A 121 4.63 -5.63 -5.55
C VAL A 121 5.35 -5.73 -4.20
N LYS A 122 6.17 -6.75 -3.98
CA LYS A 122 6.92 -6.90 -2.71
C LYS A 122 7.90 -5.74 -2.47
N LYS A 123 8.56 -5.26 -3.54
CA LYS A 123 9.48 -4.12 -3.46
C LYS A 123 8.75 -2.81 -3.18
N ALA A 124 7.60 -2.61 -3.83
CA ALA A 124 6.75 -1.44 -3.62
C ALA A 124 6.23 -1.38 -2.17
N ALA A 125 5.65 -2.49 -1.67
CA ALA A 125 5.16 -2.57 -0.29
C ALA A 125 6.27 -2.27 0.74
N ARG A 126 7.48 -2.83 0.55
CA ARG A 126 8.61 -2.54 1.44
C ARG A 126 9.06 -1.07 1.37
N ARG A 127 9.07 -0.48 0.18
CA ARG A 127 9.44 0.93 0.00
C ARG A 127 8.42 1.85 0.67
N GLU A 128 7.14 1.56 0.50
CA GLU A 128 6.04 2.33 1.07
C GLU A 128 6.05 2.26 2.60
N GLN A 129 6.34 1.09 3.17
CA GLN A 129 6.52 0.92 4.62
C GLN A 129 7.67 1.79 5.15
N LEU A 130 8.85 1.72 4.53
CA LEU A 130 9.99 2.53 4.94
C LEU A 130 9.71 4.04 4.79
N GLN A 131 8.98 4.43 3.74
CA GLN A 131 8.60 5.81 3.53
C GLN A 131 7.60 6.30 4.59
N ARG A 132 6.64 5.45 5.02
CA ARG A 132 5.74 5.74 6.13
C ARG A 132 6.53 5.93 7.43
N GLU A 133 7.39 4.98 7.78
CA GLU A 133 8.25 5.06 8.98
C GLU A 133 9.14 6.32 8.96
N GLU A 134 9.72 6.68 7.82
CA GLU A 134 10.52 7.91 7.68
C GLU A 134 9.65 9.17 7.85
N SER A 135 8.45 9.19 7.27
CA SER A 135 7.52 10.32 7.40
C SER A 135 7.02 10.51 8.83
N GLU A 136 6.72 9.40 9.53
CA GLU A 136 6.32 9.41 10.94
C GLU A 136 7.49 9.84 11.83
N GLN A 137 8.69 9.33 11.56
CA GLN A 137 9.89 9.74 12.27
C GLN A 137 10.17 11.23 12.08
N LYS A 138 9.98 11.76 10.86
CA LYS A 138 10.12 13.19 10.57
C LYS A 138 9.07 14.01 11.33
N ARG A 139 7.80 13.58 11.31
CA ARG A 139 6.71 14.23 12.06
C ARG A 139 7.00 14.26 13.56
N LEU A 140 7.42 13.14 14.13
CA LEU A 140 7.74 13.03 15.55
C LEU A 140 8.93 13.92 15.93
N LYS A 141 9.99 13.92 15.12
CA LYS A 141 11.15 14.82 15.31
C LYS A 141 10.72 16.30 15.30
N THR A 142 9.86 16.69 14.38
CA THR A 142 9.33 18.07 14.33
C THR A 142 8.54 18.42 15.60
N LEU A 143 7.66 17.53 16.06
CA LEU A 143 6.89 17.75 17.29
C LEU A 143 7.81 17.86 18.53
N THR A 144 8.80 16.98 18.65
CA THR A 144 9.78 17.06 19.75
C THR A 144 10.56 18.37 19.69
N ALA A 145 10.99 18.83 18.51
CA ALA A 145 11.71 20.10 18.40
C ALA A 145 10.84 21.31 18.78
N LEU A 146 9.53 21.27 18.49
CA LEU A 146 8.58 22.30 18.93
C LEU A 146 8.31 22.26 20.43
N ASP A 147 8.22 21.07 21.03
CA ASP A 147 8.10 20.89 22.49
C ASP A 147 9.33 21.45 23.23
N GLU A 148 10.53 21.18 22.72
CA GLU A 148 11.77 21.75 23.26
C GLU A 148 11.84 23.27 23.08
N LEU A 149 11.37 23.81 21.94
CA LEU A 149 11.26 25.26 21.75
C LEU A 149 10.29 25.90 22.74
N TYR A 150 9.15 25.25 22.99
CA TYR A 150 8.15 25.73 23.96
C TYR A 150 8.76 25.90 25.36
N LYS A 151 9.59 24.95 25.80
CA LYS A 151 10.31 25.03 27.09
C LYS A 151 11.30 26.20 27.16
N LEU A 152 11.91 26.58 26.04
CA LEU A 152 12.86 27.68 25.96
C LEU A 152 12.18 29.07 25.98
N VAL A 153 11.03 29.18 25.32
CA VAL A 153 10.29 30.47 25.24
C VAL A 153 9.32 30.68 26.41
N GLY A 154 8.94 29.60 27.09
CA GLY A 154 8.14 29.61 28.31
C GLY A 154 8.88 28.96 29.48
N PRO A 155 9.99 29.54 29.95
CA PRO A 155 10.73 28.99 31.08
C PRO A 155 9.85 28.97 32.34
N GLU A 156 9.91 27.87 33.08
CA GLU A 156 9.23 27.77 34.38
C GLU A 156 9.93 28.71 35.39
N PRO A 157 9.20 29.41 36.27
CA PRO A 157 9.81 30.36 37.20
C PRO A 157 10.83 29.67 38.12
N ASP A 158 12.10 29.88 37.85
CA ASP A 158 13.19 29.42 38.72
C ASP A 158 13.49 30.49 39.79
N GLN A 159 13.47 30.09 41.06
CA GLN A 159 13.79 30.99 42.19
C GLN A 159 15.29 31.32 42.27
N ASN A 160 16.12 30.54 41.56
CA ASN A 160 17.58 30.64 41.62
C ASN A 160 18.17 31.58 40.55
N THR A 161 17.35 32.06 39.62
CA THR A 161 17.73 33.01 38.57
C THR A 161 16.80 34.23 38.61
N ARG A 162 17.34 35.40 38.29
CA ARG A 162 16.53 36.62 38.32
C ARG A 162 15.50 36.52 37.18
N PHE A 163 14.24 36.79 37.50
CA PHE A 163 13.14 36.79 36.51
C PHE A 163 13.48 37.59 35.24
N THR A 164 14.18 38.72 35.39
CA THR A 164 14.64 39.54 34.26
C THR A 164 15.53 38.77 33.28
N ASP A 165 16.48 37.98 33.80
CA ASP A 165 17.47 37.27 32.99
C ASP A 165 16.82 36.09 32.24
N GLN A 166 15.88 35.39 32.88
CA GLN A 166 15.11 34.30 32.28
C GLN A 166 14.31 34.77 31.06
N TYR A 167 13.61 35.91 31.20
CA TYR A 167 12.79 36.45 30.12
C TYR A 167 13.62 37.12 29.03
N GLU A 168 14.82 37.62 29.36
CA GLU A 168 15.76 38.11 28.36
C GLU A 168 16.22 36.98 27.43
N GLU A 169 16.60 35.81 27.97
CA GLU A 169 16.96 34.63 27.19
C GLU A 169 15.78 34.11 26.35
N ALA A 170 14.59 33.97 26.95
CA ALA A 170 13.38 33.56 26.24
C ALA A 170 13.01 34.52 25.08
N SER A 171 13.15 35.83 25.31
CA SER A 171 12.91 36.84 24.28
C SER A 171 13.89 36.74 23.11
N GLN A 172 15.15 36.40 23.38
CA GLN A 172 16.16 36.18 22.35
C GLN A 172 15.82 34.96 21.49
N HIS A 173 15.32 33.88 22.10
CA HIS A 173 14.82 32.71 21.37
C HIS A 173 13.66 33.05 20.43
N LEU A 174 12.69 33.85 20.89
CA LEU A 174 11.58 34.33 20.06
C LEU A 174 12.06 35.22 18.91
N MET A 175 13.01 36.11 19.17
CA MET A 175 13.57 36.98 18.12
C MET A 175 14.32 36.17 17.06
N ASP A 176 15.19 35.24 17.48
CA ASP A 176 15.92 34.35 16.58
C ASP A 176 14.96 33.47 15.73
N LEU A 177 13.84 33.05 16.32
CA LEU A 177 12.77 32.32 15.65
C LEU A 177 12.05 33.16 14.59
N LEU A 178 11.66 34.39 14.93
CA LEU A 178 10.96 35.29 14.01
C LEU A 178 11.86 35.72 12.85
N GLU A 179 13.14 35.95 13.10
CA GLU A 179 14.14 36.21 12.06
C GLU A 179 14.41 34.97 11.19
N GLY A 180 14.16 33.76 11.70
CA GLY A 180 14.40 32.51 10.98
C GLY A 180 15.89 32.23 10.79
N LYS A 181 16.71 32.50 11.83
CA LYS A 181 18.17 32.33 11.76
C LYS A 181 18.57 30.87 11.51
N ASP A 182 19.65 30.66 10.76
CA ASP A 182 20.30 29.34 10.62
C ASP A 182 21.20 29.01 11.84
N LYS A 183 20.69 29.30 13.05
CA LYS A 183 21.33 28.97 14.33
C LYS A 183 20.69 27.72 14.90
N ALA A 184 21.51 26.82 15.45
CA ALA A 184 21.06 25.56 16.01
C ALA A 184 20.29 25.77 17.33
N VAL A 185 19.15 25.10 17.47
CA VAL A 185 18.30 25.13 18.67
C VAL A 185 17.37 23.90 18.66
N ALA A 186 17.07 23.32 19.83
CA ALA A 186 16.13 22.19 19.96
C ALA A 186 16.43 20.99 19.01
N GLY A 187 17.72 20.72 18.73
CA GLY A 187 18.15 19.68 17.78
C GLY A 187 17.89 19.98 16.31
N THR A 188 17.46 21.20 15.96
CA THR A 188 17.19 21.68 14.59
C THR A 188 17.76 23.10 14.42
N THR A 189 17.17 23.95 13.56
CA THR A 189 17.49 25.37 13.43
C THR A 189 16.24 26.23 13.59
N TYR A 190 16.39 27.50 13.98
CA TYR A 190 15.24 28.43 14.06
C TYR A 190 14.51 28.55 12.73
N LYS A 191 15.24 28.56 11.61
CA LYS A 191 14.64 28.51 10.27
C LYS A 191 13.72 27.31 10.08
N ALA A 192 14.18 26.10 10.41
CA ALA A 192 13.39 24.88 10.28
C ALA A 192 12.17 24.86 11.21
N LEU A 193 12.31 25.39 12.43
CA LEU A 193 11.19 25.56 13.37
C LEU A 193 10.17 26.57 12.86
N LYS A 194 10.63 27.72 12.36
CA LYS A 194 9.78 28.74 11.72
C LYS A 194 9.01 28.17 10.54
N ASP A 195 9.68 27.44 9.65
CA ASP A 195 9.03 26.78 8.51
C ASP A 195 7.99 25.74 8.95
N SER A 196 8.28 24.99 10.01
CA SER A 196 7.35 24.01 10.58
C SER A 196 6.12 24.69 11.19
N LEU A 197 6.30 25.77 11.96
CA LEU A 197 5.21 26.56 12.51
C LEU A 197 4.36 27.21 11.40
N ASN A 198 4.99 27.77 10.38
CA ASN A 198 4.29 28.33 9.21
C ASN A 198 3.45 27.26 8.50
N ARG A 199 3.96 26.03 8.36
CA ARG A 199 3.17 24.92 7.80
C ARG A 199 1.94 24.60 8.64
N VAL A 200 2.04 24.64 9.97
CA VAL A 200 0.89 24.42 10.88
C VAL A 200 -0.09 25.58 10.82
N LEU A 201 0.40 26.82 10.80
CA LEU A 201 -0.41 28.02 10.65
C LEU A 201 -1.19 28.02 9.32
N LEU A 202 -0.55 27.58 8.22
CA LEU A 202 -1.16 27.48 6.90
C LEU A 202 -1.97 26.20 6.68
N SER A 203 -1.97 25.25 7.62
CA SER A 203 -2.70 23.98 7.42
C SER A 203 -4.20 24.09 7.67
N GLY A 204 -4.71 25.27 8.06
CA GLY A 204 -6.11 25.46 8.44
C GLY A 204 -6.48 24.81 9.78
N TYR A 205 -5.52 24.23 10.52
CA TYR A 205 -5.79 23.49 11.75
C TYR A 205 -6.42 24.37 12.84
N PHE A 206 -6.06 25.65 12.89
CA PHE A 206 -6.61 26.62 13.85
C PHE A 206 -7.85 27.36 13.34
N ASP A 207 -8.18 27.23 12.06
CA ASP A 207 -9.36 27.86 11.45
C ASP A 207 -10.62 27.01 11.63
N GLN A 208 -10.45 25.70 11.76
CA GLN A 208 -11.51 24.77 12.11
C GLN A 208 -11.80 24.88 13.61
N ALA A 209 -12.86 25.62 13.96
CA ALA A 209 -13.35 25.65 15.33
C ALA A 209 -13.60 24.20 15.78
N GLN A 210 -12.90 23.75 16.83
CA GLN A 210 -13.03 22.40 17.36
C GLN A 210 -14.48 22.14 17.79
N SER A 211 -15.29 21.58 16.89
CA SER A 211 -16.60 20.97 17.20
C SER A 211 -16.43 19.52 17.67
N HIS A 212 -15.19 19.05 17.85
CA HIS A 212 -14.92 17.70 18.34
C HIS A 212 -14.87 17.69 19.87
N GLN A 213 -16.02 17.51 20.50
CA GLN A 213 -16.06 16.79 21.76
C GLN A 213 -15.48 15.39 21.48
N ASN A 214 -14.25 15.14 21.95
CA ASN A 214 -13.50 13.88 21.87
C ASN A 214 -14.28 12.65 21.35
N GLY A 215 -13.86 12.10 20.19
CA GLY A 215 -13.91 10.65 20.00
C GLY A 215 -14.65 10.05 18.81
N VAL A 216 -15.05 10.80 17.78
CA VAL A 216 -15.45 10.19 16.49
C VAL A 216 -14.93 11.05 15.34
N CYS A 217 -14.14 10.42 14.46
CA CYS A 217 -13.81 10.97 13.16
C CYS A 217 -15.06 10.90 12.28
N GLU A 218 -15.77 12.01 12.10
CA GLU A 218 -16.76 12.15 11.04
C GLU A 218 -16.38 13.32 10.15
N GLU A 219 -15.30 13.19 9.38
CA GLU A 219 -15.08 14.04 8.20
C GLU A 219 -14.46 13.18 7.10
N THR A 220 -15.28 12.29 6.53
CA THR A 220 -15.03 11.69 5.20
C THR A 220 -16.31 11.66 4.36
N GLU A 221 -17.48 11.96 4.93
CA GLU A 221 -18.74 11.92 4.18
C GLU A 221 -18.96 13.19 3.33
N GLU A 222 -18.59 14.40 3.79
CA GLU A 222 -18.88 15.62 3.00
C GLU A 222 -18.03 15.76 1.71
N GLN A 223 -16.79 15.28 1.70
CA GLN A 223 -15.98 15.25 0.46
C GLN A 223 -16.39 14.10 -0.48
N ALA A 224 -16.99 13.03 0.04
CA ALA A 224 -17.50 11.94 -0.78
C ALA A 224 -18.80 12.33 -1.49
N VAL A 225 -19.70 13.09 -0.83
CA VAL A 225 -20.96 13.52 -1.45
C VAL A 225 -20.71 14.53 -2.57
N ALA A 226 -19.77 15.48 -2.39
CA ALA A 226 -19.43 16.44 -3.44
C ALA A 226 -18.81 15.80 -4.70
N LEU A 227 -17.98 14.75 -4.53
CA LEU A 227 -17.38 14.04 -5.67
C LEU A 227 -18.41 13.16 -6.41
N VAL A 228 -19.43 12.68 -5.71
CA VAL A 228 -20.52 11.87 -6.31
C VAL A 228 -21.51 12.76 -7.06
N GLU A 229 -21.86 13.94 -6.54
CA GLU A 229 -22.71 14.90 -7.27
C GLU A 229 -22.02 15.40 -8.56
N GLU A 230 -20.73 15.71 -8.53
CA GLU A 230 -19.98 16.12 -9.74
C GLU A 230 -19.87 15.01 -10.80
N THR A 231 -19.88 13.73 -10.38
CA THR A 231 -19.79 12.60 -11.32
C THR A 231 -21.15 12.18 -11.88
N GLU A 232 -22.25 12.36 -11.15
CA GLU A 232 -23.60 12.17 -11.70
C GLU A 232 -23.96 13.27 -12.72
N GLU A 233 -23.60 14.53 -12.47
CA GLU A 233 -23.93 15.63 -13.39
C GLU A 233 -23.18 15.50 -14.73
N GLN A 234 -21.94 14.98 -14.72
CA GLN A 234 -21.19 14.67 -15.96
C GLN A 234 -21.70 13.42 -16.68
N ALA A 235 -22.29 12.44 -15.99
CA ALA A 235 -22.85 11.25 -16.62
C ALA A 235 -24.18 11.55 -17.33
N VAL A 236 -25.00 12.47 -16.81
CA VAL A 236 -26.28 12.85 -17.44
C VAL A 236 -26.04 13.64 -18.73
N ALA A 237 -25.05 14.53 -18.76
CA ALA A 237 -24.70 15.29 -19.97
C ALA A 237 -24.20 14.41 -21.14
N VAL A 238 -23.50 13.31 -20.84
CA VAL A 238 -22.97 12.38 -21.86
C VAL A 238 -24.07 11.50 -22.46
N VAL A 239 -25.17 11.25 -21.74
CA VAL A 239 -26.27 10.42 -22.24
C VAL A 239 -27.19 11.22 -23.17
N GLU A 240 -27.49 12.49 -22.86
CA GLU A 240 -28.30 13.35 -23.74
C GLU A 240 -27.63 13.61 -25.10
N GLU A 241 -26.30 13.68 -25.17
CA GLU A 241 -25.58 13.91 -26.44
C GLU A 241 -25.59 12.69 -27.38
N THR A 242 -25.95 11.49 -26.88
CA THR A 242 -25.97 10.26 -27.69
C THR A 242 -27.32 9.89 -28.30
N GLU A 243 -28.43 10.50 -27.88
CA GLU A 243 -29.77 10.19 -28.43
C GLU A 243 -30.16 11.04 -29.66
N GLU A 244 -29.44 12.11 -29.99
CA GLU A 244 -29.81 12.98 -31.13
C GLU A 244 -29.28 12.50 -32.50
N GLN A 245 -28.57 11.38 -32.57
CA GLN A 245 -27.98 10.85 -33.80
C GLN A 245 -28.44 9.42 -34.15
N ALA A 246 -29.75 9.18 -34.09
CA ALA A 246 -30.39 8.00 -34.69
C ALA A 246 -31.68 8.38 -35.42
N VAL A 247 -31.57 9.23 -36.45
CA VAL A 247 -32.65 9.44 -37.42
C VAL A 247 -32.51 8.41 -38.54
N ASP A 248 -33.42 7.44 -38.51
CA ASP A 248 -33.78 6.50 -39.56
C ASP A 248 -34.08 7.21 -40.90
N PRO A 249 -33.65 6.64 -42.04
CA PRO A 249 -34.39 6.84 -43.27
C PRO A 249 -34.75 5.50 -43.91
N GLY A 250 -35.87 4.94 -43.47
CA GLY A 250 -36.67 4.02 -44.26
C GLY A 250 -37.65 4.74 -45.18
N GLN A 251 -37.44 4.58 -46.50
CA GLN A 251 -38.43 4.62 -47.59
C GLN A 251 -38.84 5.97 -48.23
N ASN A 252 -38.44 6.19 -49.49
CA ASN A 252 -39.37 6.28 -50.62
C ASN A 252 -38.66 6.32 -51.99
N LEU A 253 -39.26 5.60 -52.96
CA LEU A 253 -39.00 5.46 -54.41
C LEU A 253 -37.91 4.47 -54.86
#